data_AF-A0A099KNP0-F1
#
_entry.id   AF-A0A099KNP0-F1
#
_cell.length_a   1.000
_cell.length_b   1.000
_cell.length_c   1.000
_cell.angle_alpha   90.00
_cell.angle_beta   90.00
_cell.angle_gamma   90.00
#
_symmetry.space_group_name_H-M   'P 1'
#
loop_
_entity.id
_entity.type
_entity.pdbx_description
1 polymer ?
#
loop_
_entity_poly.entity_id
_entity_poly.type
_entity_poly.pdbx_seq_one_letter_code
_entity_poly.pdbx_strand_id
1 'polypeptide(L)'
;MSYALVSSLRICWYLDFESKQGIYEYRNSALETNGFAITSELQKQLPQEFNQKYFDATQRGLIFSFFYNEIHDFVMENIDDLKFFNFTGVSKAIFFGLESLENWLDLCEQS
;
A
#
# COMPACT_ATOMS: atom_id res chain seq x y z
N MET A 1 -15.43 27.28 19.11
CA MET A 1 -14.27 26.65 18.46
C MET A 1 -13.85 25.45 19.30
N SER A 2 -14.04 24.26 18.78
CA SER A 2 -13.62 23.00 19.41
C SER A 2 -12.67 22.34 18.41
N TYR A 3 -11.38 22.31 18.73
CA TYR A 3 -10.39 21.56 17.98
C TYR A 3 -10.63 20.07 18.26
N ALA A 4 -11.48 19.43 17.46
CA ALA A 4 -11.51 17.98 17.39
C ALA A 4 -10.32 17.56 16.53
N LEU A 5 -9.33 16.93 17.16
CA LEU A 5 -8.25 16.20 16.53
C LEU A 5 -8.84 15.27 15.47
N VAL A 6 -8.78 15.65 14.19
CA VAL A 6 -8.99 14.71 13.10
C VAL A 6 -7.75 13.84 13.09
N SER A 7 -7.77 12.77 13.89
CA SER A 7 -6.75 11.73 13.82
C SER A 7 -6.74 11.23 12.38
N SER A 8 -5.71 11.60 11.61
CA SER A 8 -5.52 11.10 10.25
C SER A 8 -5.54 9.58 10.32
N LEU A 9 -6.57 8.94 9.78
CA LEU A 9 -6.61 7.49 9.70
C LEU A 9 -5.49 7.05 8.75
N ARG A 10 -4.64 6.13 9.21
CA ARG A 10 -3.53 5.60 8.44
C ARG A 10 -3.69 4.11 8.30
N ILE A 11 -3.63 3.64 7.06
CA ILE A 11 -3.49 2.21 6.77
C ILE A 11 -1.99 1.96 6.62
N CYS A 12 -1.46 0.99 7.36
CA CYS A 12 -0.07 0.60 7.22
C CYS A 12 0.00 -0.78 6.60
N TRP A 13 0.59 -0.84 5.41
CA TRP A 13 0.99 -2.07 4.76
C TRP A 13 2.40 -2.35 5.26
N TYR A 14 2.53 -3.25 6.24
CA TYR A 14 3.86 -3.70 6.68
C TYR A 14 4.40 -4.70 5.66
N LEU A 15 5.68 -4.56 5.34
CA LEU A 15 6.45 -5.49 4.51
C LEU A 15 7.49 -6.25 5.36
N ASP A 16 7.74 -5.76 6.58
CA ASP A 16 8.44 -6.47 7.64
C ASP A 16 7.90 -5.97 8.99
N PHE A 17 7.42 -6.91 9.82
CA PHE A 17 6.87 -6.60 11.14
C PHE A 17 7.94 -6.19 12.16
N GLU A 18 9.13 -6.78 12.11
CA GLU A 18 10.18 -6.55 13.11
C GLU A 18 10.82 -5.19 12.89
N SER A 19 11.22 -4.90 11.64
CA SER A 19 11.87 -3.63 11.29
C SER A 19 10.87 -2.51 10.95
N LYS A 20 9.55 -2.80 11.02
CA LYS A 20 8.44 -1.88 10.75
C LYS A 20 8.55 -1.17 9.40
N GLN A 21 9.15 -1.83 8.41
CA GLN A 21 9.19 -1.32 7.04
C GLN A 21 7.80 -1.45 6.44
N GLY A 22 7.35 -0.39 5.77
CA GLY A 22 5.98 -0.33 5.34
C GLY A 22 5.63 0.87 4.46
N ILE A 23 4.49 0.73 3.80
CA ILE A 23 3.80 1.79 3.08
C ILE A 23 2.68 2.31 3.99
N TYR A 24 2.70 3.60 4.26
CA TYR A 24 1.71 4.32 5.04
C TYR A 24 0.79 5.05 4.10
N GLU A 25 -0.46 4.63 4.04
CA GLU A 25 -1.52 5.32 3.31
C GLU A 25 -2.24 6.27 4.26
N TYR A 26 -2.27 7.55 3.90
CA TYR A 26 -2.94 8.60 4.66
C TYR A 26 -4.35 8.82 4.11
N ARG A 27 -5.36 8.75 4.98
CA ARG A 27 -6.76 9.05 4.64
C ARG A 27 -7.16 10.43 5.15
N ASN A 28 -7.93 11.16 4.35
CA ASN A 28 -8.57 12.41 4.76
C ASN A 28 -9.81 12.15 5.64
N SER A 29 -10.50 13.21 6.07
CA SER A 29 -11.70 13.10 6.91
C SER A 29 -12.90 12.45 6.20
N ALA A 30 -12.91 12.44 4.86
CA ALA A 30 -13.89 11.73 4.04
C ALA A 30 -13.52 10.26 3.80
N LEU A 31 -12.47 9.77 4.48
CA LEU A 31 -11.88 8.45 4.28
C LEU A 31 -11.38 8.24 2.85
N GLU A 32 -10.98 9.26 2.11
CA GLU A 32 -10.32 9.11 0.80
C GLU A 32 -8.80 9.12 0.99
N THR A 33 -8.08 8.49 0.08
CA THR A 33 -6.61 8.52 0.08
C THR A 33 -6.11 9.90 -0.30
N ASN A 34 -5.32 10.50 0.59
CA ASN A 34 -4.66 11.78 0.36
C ASN A 34 -3.24 11.59 -0.20
N GLY A 35 -2.57 10.51 0.19
CA GLY A 35 -1.22 10.19 -0.30
C GLY A 35 -0.59 9.05 0.48
N PHE A 36 0.67 8.79 0.18
CA PHE A 36 1.44 7.70 0.76
C PHE A 36 2.79 8.19 1.28
N ALA A 37 3.34 7.45 2.23
CA ALA A 37 4.75 7.53 2.58
C ALA A 37 5.33 6.13 2.71
N ILE A 38 6.60 5.97 2.36
CA ILE A 38 7.34 4.74 2.60
C ILE A 38 8.41 4.94 3.66
N THR A 39 8.85 3.85 4.28
CA THR A 39 10.00 3.88 5.18
C THR A 39 11.30 4.12 4.42
N SER A 40 12.33 4.60 5.13
CA SER A 40 13.60 4.98 4.51
C SER A 40 14.37 3.82 3.89
N GLU A 41 14.20 2.58 4.34
CA GLU A 41 14.85 1.44 3.67
C GLU A 41 14.14 1.09 2.36
N LEU A 42 12.79 1.14 2.32
CA LEU A 42 12.04 0.98 1.07
C LEU A 42 12.40 2.07 0.06
N GLN A 43 12.57 3.31 0.52
CA GLN A 43 13.02 4.40 -0.36
C GLN A 43 14.36 4.10 -1.04
N LYS A 44 15.31 3.45 -0.35
CA LYS A 44 16.62 3.10 -0.94
C LYS A 44 16.53 2.03 -2.02
N GLN A 45 15.43 1.27 -2.08
CA GLN A 45 15.21 0.26 -3.10
C GLN A 45 14.69 0.87 -4.41
N LEU A 46 14.18 2.12 -4.36
CA LEU A 46 13.66 2.80 -5.54
C LEU A 46 14.77 3.24 -6.49
N PRO A 47 14.51 3.24 -7.82
CA PRO A 47 15.38 3.88 -8.80
C PRO A 47 15.60 5.35 -8.46
N GLN A 48 16.73 5.90 -8.91
CA GLN A 48 17.12 7.28 -8.59
C GLN A 48 16.06 8.30 -9.02
N GLU A 49 15.38 8.04 -10.14
CA GLU A 49 14.32 8.85 -10.73
C GLU A 49 13.06 8.91 -9.86
N PHE A 50 12.85 7.91 -9.01
CA PHE A 50 11.69 7.78 -8.12
C PHE A 50 12.08 7.80 -6.64
N ASN A 51 13.32 8.16 -6.30
CA ASN A 51 13.85 8.15 -4.93
C ASN A 51 13.24 9.26 -4.07
N GLN A 52 11.96 9.12 -3.75
CA GLN A 52 11.18 9.99 -2.90
C GLN A 52 10.52 9.18 -1.79
N LYS A 53 10.26 9.87 -0.67
CA LYS A 53 9.64 9.26 0.50
C LYS A 53 8.11 9.36 0.48
N TYR A 54 7.58 10.42 -0.13
CA TYR A 54 6.17 10.77 -0.13
C TYR A 54 5.65 10.73 -1.56
N PHE A 55 4.41 10.26 -1.70
CA PHE A 55 3.77 10.06 -2.99
C PHE A 55 2.33 10.57 -2.94
N ASP A 56 1.87 11.10 -4.06
CA ASP A 56 0.48 11.53 -4.20
C ASP A 56 -0.46 10.32 -4.30
N ALA A 57 -1.75 10.55 -4.03
CA ALA A 57 -2.77 9.50 -4.14
C ALA A 57 -2.82 8.86 -5.54
N THR A 58 -2.53 9.64 -6.58
CA THR A 58 -2.47 9.20 -7.99
C THR A 58 -1.29 8.27 -8.26
N GLN A 59 -0.25 8.27 -7.42
CA GLN A 59 0.93 7.44 -7.58
C GLN A 59 0.79 6.09 -6.85
N ARG A 60 -0.41 5.71 -6.40
CA ARG A 60 -0.68 4.40 -5.77
C ARG A 60 -0.17 3.25 -6.63
N GLY A 61 -0.46 3.28 -7.93
CA GLY A 61 -0.06 2.23 -8.87
C GLY A 61 1.45 1.99 -8.83
N LEU A 62 2.24 3.06 -9.00
CA LEU A 62 3.71 2.99 -8.95
C LEU A 62 4.23 2.32 -7.68
N ILE A 63 3.75 2.73 -6.50
CA ILE A 63 4.25 2.23 -5.21
C ILE A 63 3.93 0.74 -5.07
N PHE A 64 2.67 0.36 -5.27
CA PHE A 64 2.27 -1.02 -5.07
C PHE A 64 2.91 -1.92 -6.12
N SER A 65 3.10 -1.45 -7.36
CA SER A 65 3.71 -2.25 -8.44
C SER A 65 5.17 -2.51 -8.14
N PHE A 66 5.87 -1.49 -7.63
CA PHE A 66 7.27 -1.62 -7.30
C PHE A 66 7.51 -2.62 -6.16
N PHE A 67 6.67 -2.59 -5.13
CA PHE A 67 6.78 -3.46 -3.96
C PHE A 67 5.83 -4.66 -3.99
N TYR A 68 5.35 -5.07 -5.18
CA TYR A 68 4.32 -6.09 -5.30
C TYR A 68 4.78 -7.43 -4.70
N ASN A 69 5.99 -7.86 -5.04
CA ASN A 69 6.53 -9.14 -4.59
C ASN A 69 6.70 -9.15 -3.07
N GLU A 70 7.24 -8.08 -2.51
CA GLU A 70 7.45 -7.96 -1.07
C GLU A 70 6.12 -7.92 -0.30
N ILE A 71 5.09 -7.25 -0.83
CA ILE A 71 3.74 -7.27 -0.25
C ILE A 71 3.14 -8.69 -0.34
N HIS A 72 3.27 -9.33 -1.50
CA HIS A 72 2.77 -10.67 -1.73
C HIS A 72 3.39 -11.67 -0.75
N ASP A 73 4.72 -11.73 -0.70
CA ASP A 73 5.45 -12.67 0.13
C ASP A 73 5.14 -12.45 1.61
N PHE A 74 5.14 -11.19 2.06
CA PHE A 74 4.77 -10.85 3.43
C PHE A 74 3.35 -11.34 3.78
N VAL A 75 2.36 -11.09 2.91
CA VAL A 75 0.97 -11.50 3.16
C VAL A 75 0.83 -13.02 3.17
N MET A 76 1.50 -13.72 2.27
CA MET A 76 1.45 -15.17 2.18
C MET A 76 2.07 -15.84 3.41
N GLU A 77 3.16 -15.28 3.95
CA GLU A 77 3.86 -15.81 5.11
C GLU A 77 3.21 -15.44 6.46
N ASN A 78 2.70 -14.21 6.59
CA ASN A 78 2.41 -13.65 7.91
C ASN A 78 0.92 -13.42 8.21
N ILE A 79 0.06 -13.36 7.19
CA ILE A 79 -1.35 -13.03 7.36
C ILE A 79 -2.19 -14.26 7.07
N ASP A 80 -3.09 -14.67 7.97
CA ASP A 80 -4.03 -15.75 7.67
C ASP A 80 -5.17 -15.29 6.73
N ASP A 81 -5.80 -16.23 6.04
CA ASP A 81 -6.80 -15.92 5.01
C ASP A 81 -8.04 -15.19 5.56
N LEU A 82 -8.45 -15.49 6.80
CA LEU A 82 -9.61 -14.87 7.42
C LEU A 82 -9.34 -13.39 7.75
N LYS A 83 -8.18 -13.10 8.34
CA LYS A 83 -7.75 -11.71 8.58
C LYS A 83 -7.61 -10.93 7.29
N PHE A 84 -7.02 -11.55 6.27
CA PHE A 84 -6.88 -10.92 4.96
C PHE A 84 -8.23 -10.58 4.36
N PHE A 85 -9.16 -11.54 4.32
CA PHE A 85 -10.52 -11.31 3.82
C PHE A 85 -11.26 -10.22 4.60
N ASN A 86 -11.16 -10.22 5.93
CA ASN A 86 -11.80 -9.19 6.75
C ASN A 86 -11.23 -7.78 6.48
N PHE A 87 -10.00 -7.68 6.00
CA PHE A 87 -9.34 -6.41 5.67
C PHE A 87 -9.61 -5.95 4.24
N THR A 88 -9.49 -6.85 3.25
CA THR A 88 -9.58 -6.50 1.81
C THR A 88 -10.96 -6.76 1.19
N GLY A 89 -11.78 -7.59 1.83
CA GLY A 89 -13.06 -8.06 1.29
C GLY A 89 -12.95 -9.19 0.26
N VAL A 90 -11.74 -9.67 -0.05
CA VAL A 90 -11.49 -10.73 -1.04
C VAL A 90 -10.46 -11.75 -0.53
N SER A 91 -10.41 -12.94 -1.12
CA SER A 91 -9.39 -13.93 -0.79
C SER A 91 -8.02 -13.52 -1.36
N LYS A 92 -6.93 -14.04 -0.78
CA LYS A 92 -5.57 -13.84 -1.32
C LYS A 92 -5.44 -14.31 -2.76
N ALA A 93 -6.08 -15.44 -3.11
CA ALA A 93 -6.06 -15.99 -4.46
C ALA A 93 -6.72 -15.06 -5.49
N ILE A 94 -7.76 -14.32 -5.10
CA ILE A 94 -8.37 -13.30 -5.96
C ILE A 94 -7.47 -12.07 -6.00
N PHE A 95 -7.06 -11.54 -4.83
CA PHE A 95 -6.28 -10.31 -4.73
C PHE A 95 -4.95 -10.36 -5.49
N PHE A 96 -4.21 -11.45 -5.35
CA PHE A 96 -2.94 -11.70 -6.05
C PHE A 96 -3.11 -12.58 -7.29
N GLY A 97 -4.34 -12.79 -7.74
CA GLY A 97 -4.63 -13.56 -8.94
C GLY A 97 -4.12 -12.84 -10.19
N LEU A 98 -3.74 -13.61 -11.21
CA LEU A 98 -3.21 -13.08 -12.48
C LEU A 98 -4.13 -12.01 -13.09
N GLU A 99 -5.44 -12.27 -13.12
CA GLU A 99 -6.43 -11.33 -13.66
C GLU A 99 -6.49 -10.00 -12.86
N SER A 100 -6.30 -10.04 -11.54
CA SER A 100 -6.27 -8.81 -10.72
C SER A 100 -4.98 -8.03 -10.94
N LEU A 101 -3.85 -8.73 -11.13
CA LEU A 101 -2.58 -8.11 -11.50
C LEU A 101 -2.65 -7.47 -12.89
N GLU A 102 -3.16 -8.19 -13.89
CA GLU A 102 -3.35 -7.70 -15.27
C GLU A 102 -4.25 -6.46 -15.30
N ASN A 103 -5.43 -6.51 -14.68
CA ASN A 103 -6.33 -5.37 -14.59
C ASN A 103 -5.67 -4.15 -13.92
N TRP A 104 -4.85 -4.37 -12.92
CA TRP A 104 -4.16 -3.29 -12.24
C TRP A 104 -3.03 -2.68 -13.08
N LEU A 105 -2.27 -3.49 -13.82
CA LEU A 105 -1.28 -3.01 -14.78
C LEU A 105 -1.96 -2.18 -15.88
N ASP A 106 -3.08 -2.66 -16.43
CA ASP A 106 -3.86 -1.93 -17.44
C ASP A 106 -4.30 -0.54 -16.94
N LEU A 107 -4.72 -0.45 -15.67
CA LEU A 107 -5.10 0.83 -15.04
C LEU A 107 -3.90 1.78 -14.87
N CYS A 108 -2.70 1.25 -14.64
CA CYS A 108 -1.49 2.05 -14.53
C CYS A 108 -1.00 2.55 -15.90
N GLU A 109 -1.19 1.78 -16.97
CA GLU A 109 -0.84 2.19 -18.33
C GLU A 109 -1.79 3.27 -18.89
N GLN A 110 -3.00 3.35 -18.35
CA GLN A 110 -4.04 4.31 -18.75
C GLN A 110 -4.03 5.63 -17.94
N SER A 111 -3.21 5.73 -16.88
CA SER A 111 -3.13 6.87 -15.95
C SER A 111 -1.96 7.80 -16.26
#